data_AF-A0A7Y3DQX6-F1
#
_entry.id   AF-A0A7Y3DQX6-F1
#
_cell.length_a   1.000
_cell.length_b   1.000
_cell.length_c   1.000
_cell.angle_alpha   90.00
_cell.angle_beta   90.00
_cell.angle_gamma   90.00
#
_symmetry.space_group_name_H-M   'P 1'
#
loop_
_entity.id
_entity.type
_entity.pdbx_description
1 polymer ?
#
loop_
_entity_poly.entity_id
_entity_poly.type
_entity_poly.pdbx_seq_one_letter_code
_entity_poly.pdbx_strand_id
1 'polypeptide(L)' 'MKCPLCGCANFFVKDPDDEYETYEFAWRDGNVEFSADVDASDCPEVCDDTEIFCDKCSWHSGFKDLRNISG' A
#
# COMPACT_ATOMS: atom_id res chain seq x y z
N MET A 1 0.59 1.92 9.54
CA MET A 1 1.70 2.88 9.52
C MET A 1 1.30 4.07 8.67
N LYS A 2 2.14 5.11 8.60
CA LYS A 2 1.83 6.36 7.90
C LYS A 2 2.99 6.75 6.99
N CYS A 3 2.70 7.45 5.91
CA CYS A 3 3.68 7.96 4.98
C CYS A 3 4.62 8.90 5.76
N PRO A 4 5.95 8.68 5.71
CA PRO A 4 6.90 9.51 6.43
C PRO A 4 6.99 10.94 5.86
N LEU A 5 6.55 11.18 4.63
CA LEU A 5 6.57 12.51 4.01
C LEU A 5 5.34 13.35 4.36
N CYS A 6 4.13 12.79 4.22
CA CYS A 6 2.89 13.56 4.37
C CYS A 6 2.03 13.14 5.58
N GLY A 7 2.35 12.03 6.25
CA GLY A 7 1.59 11.49 7.37
C GLY A 7 0.28 10.77 6.99
N CYS A 8 0.00 10.55 5.71
CA CYS A 8 -1.17 9.81 5.25
C CYS A 8 -1.11 8.33 5.62
N ALA A 9 -2.25 7.69 5.90
CA ALA A 9 -2.34 6.25 6.18
C ALA A 9 -2.91 5.43 5.01
N ASN A 10 -3.16 6.09 3.88
CA ASN A 10 -3.70 5.48 2.67
C ASN A 10 -2.59 5.36 1.63
N PHE A 11 -2.54 4.20 1.01
CA PHE A 11 -1.56 3.81 0.02
C PHE A 11 -2.25 3.07 -1.11
N PHE A 12 -1.55 2.87 -2.22
CA PHE A 12 -1.98 2.02 -3.29
C PHE A 12 -0.81 1.18 -3.80
N VAL A 13 -1.14 0.02 -4.36
CA VAL A 13 -0.19 -0.89 -5.02
C VAL A 13 -0.66 -1.10 -6.45
N LYS A 14 0.27 -1.32 -7.37
CA LYS A 14 -0.03 -1.70 -8.75
C LYS A 14 -0.09 -3.22 -8.87
N ASP A 15 -1.01 -3.73 -9.66
CA ASP A 15 -1.05 -5.16 -9.93
C ASP A 15 0.21 -5.60 -10.71
N PRO A 16 0.86 -6.70 -10.31
CA PRO A 16 2.04 -7.20 -11.01
C PRO A 16 1.72 -7.86 -12.36
N ASP A 17 0.48 -8.33 -12.57
CA ASP A 17 -0.03 -8.90 -13.83
C ASP A 17 -0.62 -7.80 -14.73
N ASP A 18 -1.26 -6.78 -14.14
CA ASP A 18 -1.80 -5.61 -14.87
C ASP A 18 -1.33 -4.25 -14.31
N GLU A 19 -0.36 -3.62 -14.99
CA GLU A 19 0.21 -2.33 -14.58
C GLU A 19 -0.77 -1.14 -14.58
N TYR A 20 -1.94 -1.29 -15.23
CA TYR A 20 -2.99 -0.28 -15.26
C TYR A 20 -3.95 -0.41 -14.08
N GLU A 21 -3.91 -1.54 -13.38
CA GLU A 21 -4.74 -1.80 -12.23
C GLU A 21 -4.02 -1.41 -10.95
N THR A 22 -4.71 -0.64 -10.11
CA THR A 22 -4.19 -0.16 -8.84
C THR A 22 -5.18 -0.43 -7.73
N TYR A 23 -4.66 -0.97 -6.63
CA TYR A 23 -5.43 -1.33 -5.47
C TYR A 23 -5.12 -0.39 -4.32
N GLU A 24 -6.11 0.39 -3.93
CA GLU A 24 -6.02 1.30 -2.78
C GLU A 24 -6.27 0.55 -1.47
N PHE A 25 -5.42 0.80 -0.49
CA PHE A 25 -5.53 0.21 0.84
C PHE A 25 -5.13 1.20 1.94
N ALA A 26 -5.72 0.99 3.11
CA ALA A 26 -5.40 1.71 4.32
C ALA A 26 -4.69 0.77 5.30
N TRP A 27 -3.77 1.34 6.09
CA TRP A 27 -3.11 0.56 7.12
C TRP A 27 -3.82 0.71 8.47
N ARG A 28 -4.39 -0.38 8.99
CA ARG A 28 -5.00 -0.41 10.34
C ARG A 28 -4.40 -1.53 11.18
N ASP A 29 -3.95 -1.16 12.38
CA ASP A 29 -3.48 -2.12 13.41
C ASP A 29 -2.41 -3.13 12.94
N GLY A 30 -1.54 -2.71 12.02
CA GLY A 30 -0.51 -3.59 11.46
C GLY A 30 -0.96 -4.44 10.28
N ASN A 31 -2.25 -4.43 9.92
CA ASN A 31 -2.80 -5.12 8.75
C ASN A 31 -3.15 -4.15 7.62
N VAL A 32 -2.94 -4.62 6.40
CA VAL A 32 -3.39 -3.97 5.17
C VAL A 32 -4.88 -4.24 5.02
N GLU A 33 -5.68 -3.18 4.98
CA GLU A 33 -7.11 -3.25 4.69
C GLU A 33 -7.37 -2.56 3.35
N PHE A 34 -7.65 -3.36 2.32
CA PHE A 34 -8.09 -2.84 1.03
C PHE A 34 -9.47 -2.20 1.14
N SER A 35 -9.75 -1.25 0.25
CA SER A 35 -11.07 -0.63 0.16
C SER A 35 -12.15 -1.67 -0.12
N ALA A 36 -13.35 -1.50 0.45
CA ALA A 36 -14.45 -2.45 0.27
C ALA A 36 -14.99 -2.53 -1.17
N ASP A 37 -14.58 -1.60 -2.04
CA ASP A 37 -14.91 -1.57 -3.47
C ASP A 37 -14.04 -2.51 -4.31
N VAL A 38 -12.94 -3.04 -3.77
CA VAL A 38 -12.10 -4.04 -4.47
C VAL A 38 -12.35 -5.42 -3.90
N ASP A 39 -12.56 -6.38 -4.80
CA ASP A 39 -12.78 -7.77 -4.43
C ASP A 39 -11.48 -8.33 -3.84
N ALA A 40 -11.58 -9.04 -2.71
CA ALA A 40 -10.41 -9.60 -2.05
C ALA A 40 -9.69 -10.67 -2.90
N SER A 41 -10.39 -11.24 -3.89
CA SER A 41 -9.83 -12.17 -4.87
C SER A 41 -8.97 -11.48 -5.94
N ASP A 42 -9.19 -10.19 -6.16
CA ASP A 42 -8.48 -9.35 -7.12
C ASP A 42 -7.33 -8.58 -6.43
N CYS A 43 -7.44 -8.36 -5.11
CA CYS A 43 -6.40 -7.68 -4.35
C CYS A 43 -5.07 -8.46 -4.38
N PRO A 44 -3.97 -7.86 -4.87
CA PRO A 44 -2.68 -8.53 -4.92
C PRO A 44 -2.12 -8.74 -3.51
N GLU A 45 -1.33 -9.80 -3.34
CA GLU A 45 -0.66 -10.07 -2.07
C GLU A 45 0.39 -8.99 -1.77
N VAL A 46 0.18 -8.21 -0.71
CA VAL A 46 1.13 -7.19 -0.25
C VAL A 46 2.16 -7.85 0.65
N CYS A 47 3.32 -8.16 0.06
CA CYS A 47 4.48 -8.71 0.74
C CYS A 47 5.54 -7.63 1.01
N ASP A 48 6.58 -7.98 1.76
CA ASP A 48 7.71 -7.11 2.09
C ASP A 48 8.41 -6.50 0.85
N ASP A 49 8.47 -7.24 -0.26
CA ASP A 49 9.04 -6.79 -1.55
C ASP A 49 8.04 -6.00 -2.42
N THR A 50 6.78 -5.89 -2.01
CA THR A 50 5.76 -5.17 -2.78
C THR A 50 6.00 -3.67 -2.74
N GLU A 51 6.03 -3.02 -3.90
CA GLU A 51 6.17 -1.57 -3.99
C GLU A 51 4.83 -0.89 -3.71
N ILE A 52 4.83 0.01 -2.72
CA ILE A 52 3.65 0.73 -2.28
C ILE A 52 3.82 2.22 -2.54
N PHE A 53 2.73 2.87 -2.92
CA PHE A 53 2.69 4.26 -3.32
C PHE A 53 1.74 5.03 -2.40
N CYS A 54 2.10 6.24 -2.01
CA CYS A 54 1.23 7.08 -1.20
C CYS A 54 0.15 7.72 -2.08
N ASP A 55 -1.12 7.64 -1.65
CA ASP A 55 -2.24 8.33 -2.33
C ASP A 55 -2.07 9.87 -2.32
N LYS A 56 -1.59 10.42 -1.20
CA LYS A 56 -1.49 11.88 -1.01
C LYS A 56 -0.26 12.56 -1.60
N CYS A 57 0.84 11.84 -1.85
CA CYS A 57 2.09 12.46 -2.29
C CYS A 57 2.89 11.49 -3.17
N SER A 58 3.96 11.98 -3.80
CA SER A 58 4.82 11.17 -4.68
C SER A 58 5.76 10.21 -3.94
N TRP A 59 5.49 9.91 -2.66
CA TRP A 59 6.29 8.94 -1.93
C TRP A 59 5.89 7.53 -2.34
N HIS A 60 6.89 6.71 -2.65
CA HIS A 60 6.73 5.28 -2.86
C HIS A 60 7.96 4.56 -2.33
N SER A 61 7.77 3.34 -1.86
CA SER A 61 8.86 2.51 -1.36
C SER A 61 8.41 1.05 -1.25
N GLY A 62 9.34 0.14 -0.96
CA GLY A 62 8.98 -1.23 -0.59
C GLY A 62 8.18 -1.25 0.71
N PHE A 63 7.23 -2.19 0.81
CA PHE A 63 6.44 -2.38 2.02
C PHE A 63 7.32 -2.61 3.26
N LYS A 64 8.39 -3.39 3.10
CA LYS A 64 9.41 -3.64 4.13
C LYS A 64 10.09 -2.37 4.60
N ASP A 65 10.42 -1.45 3.71
CA ASP A 65 11.05 -0.19 4.06
C ASP A 65 10.11 0.66 4.92
N LEU A 66 8.83 0.75 4.56
CA LEU A 66 7.85 1.46 5.39
C LEU A 66 7.73 0.85 6.79
N ARG A 67 7.75 -0.48 6.85
CA ARG A 67 7.77 -1.25 8.10
C ARG A 67 8.99 -0.98 8.95
N ASN A 68 10.15 -0.81 8.32
CA ASN A 68 11.39 -0.52 9.00
C ASN A 68 11.50 0.95 9.44
N ILE A 69 10.90 1.89 8.70
CA ILE A 69 10.88 3.33 9.04
C ILE A 69 9.94 3.62 10.23
N SER A 70 8.89 2.80 10.40
CA SER A 70 7.85 2.98 11.41
C SER A 70 8.06 2.13 12.67
N GLY A 71 9.13 1.32 12.71
CA GLY A 71 9.47 0.40 13.80
C GLY A 71 10.37 0.98 14.87
#